data_AF-A0A6P6JKM1-F1
#
_entry.id   AF-A0A6P6JKM1-F1
#
_cell.length_a   1.000
_cell.length_b   1.000
_cell.length_c   1.000
_cell.angle_alpha   90.00
_cell.angle_beta   90.00
_cell.angle_gamma   90.00
#
_symmetry.space_group_name_H-M   'P 1'
#
loop_
_entity.id
_entity.type
_entity.pdbx_description
1 polymer ?
#
loop_
_entity_poly.entity_id
_entity_poly.type
_entity_poly.pdbx_seq_one_letter_code
_entity_poly.pdbx_strand_id
1 'polypeptide(L)'
;MLPVSPQSPRDAELIAEAKLLRQHKGRLEARMQILEDHNKQLESQLKRLRQLLEQTDSKVNGTALSSPSTASPRSDTSLASLRVAASQTTETMGDDELSSPSQDASTGLEDVIEQLNSSFPHSQGPNVGSLFHMVDNIGHAMESLVNVITEERDLD
;
A
#
# COMPACT_ATOMS: atom_id res chain seq x y z
N MET A 1 17.15 -28.32 34.19
CA MET A 1 17.69 -26.95 34.08
C MET A 1 16.51 -26.00 34.20
N LEU A 2 16.34 -25.32 35.34
CA LEU A 2 15.23 -24.37 35.54
C LEU A 2 15.54 -23.07 34.79
N PRO A 3 14.56 -22.41 34.14
CA PRO A 3 14.80 -21.13 33.49
C PRO A 3 15.20 -20.09 34.54
N VAL A 4 16.29 -19.36 34.28
CA VAL A 4 16.73 -18.28 35.14
C VAL A 4 15.70 -17.15 35.06
N SER A 5 14.94 -16.94 36.14
CA SER A 5 14.10 -15.73 36.26
C SER A 5 15.01 -14.50 36.29
N PRO A 6 14.65 -13.39 35.62
CA PRO A 6 15.45 -12.17 35.67
C PRO A 6 15.58 -11.73 37.13
N GLN A 7 16.80 -11.76 37.67
CA GLN A 7 17.05 -11.56 39.10
C GLN A 7 17.02 -10.08 39.50
N SER A 8 16.93 -9.15 38.53
CA SER A 8 16.78 -7.72 38.76
C SER A 8 15.84 -7.06 37.75
N PRO A 9 15.16 -5.94 38.11
CA PRO A 9 14.33 -5.17 37.17
C PRO A 9 15.13 -4.68 35.95
N ARG A 10 16.42 -4.40 36.13
CA ARG A 10 17.34 -4.03 35.05
C ARG A 10 17.52 -5.14 34.02
N ASP A 11 17.58 -6.40 34.46
CA ASP A 11 17.67 -7.54 33.54
C ASP A 11 16.37 -7.73 32.74
N ALA A 12 15.21 -7.44 33.35
CA ALA A 12 13.93 -7.49 32.66
C ALA A 12 13.83 -6.42 31.57
N GLU A 13 14.33 -5.20 31.83
CA GLU A 13 14.39 -4.11 30.84
C GLU A 13 15.33 -4.45 29.67
N LEU A 14 16.52 -4.97 29.96
CA LEU A 14 17.45 -5.41 28.91
C LEU A 14 16.85 -6.52 28.02
N ILE A 15 16.12 -7.46 28.61
CA ILE A 15 15.39 -8.49 27.85
C ILE A 15 14.29 -7.86 26.98
N ALA A 16 13.56 -6.87 27.49
CA ALA A 16 12.54 -6.16 26.73
C ALA A 16 13.14 -5.37 25.55
N GLU A 17 14.25 -4.67 25.78
CA GLU A 17 14.98 -3.95 24.74
C GLU A 17 15.51 -4.91 23.66
N ALA A 18 16.13 -6.02 24.06
CA ALA A 18 16.62 -7.03 23.13
C ALA A 18 15.49 -7.61 22.26
N LYS A 19 14.29 -7.82 22.83
CA LYS A 19 13.11 -8.24 22.08
C LYS A 19 12.64 -7.18 21.09
N LEU A 20 12.58 -5.91 21.52
CA LEU A 20 12.18 -4.79 20.66
C LEU A 20 13.16 -4.63 19.48
N LEU A 21 14.47 -4.70 19.75
CA LEU A 21 15.49 -4.63 18.71
C LEU A 21 15.38 -5.79 17.71
N ARG A 22 15.12 -7.02 18.18
CA ARG A 22 14.89 -8.17 17.30
C ARG A 22 13.65 -7.96 16.42
N GLN A 23 12.58 -7.39 16.96
CA GLN A 23 11.38 -7.07 16.18
C GLN A 23 11.66 -5.99 15.14
N HIS A 24 12.31 -4.89 15.52
CA HIS A 24 12.67 -3.81 14.60
C HIS A 24 13.57 -4.31 13.48
N LYS A 25 14.56 -5.15 13.81
CA LYS A 25 15.40 -5.81 12.81
C LYS A 25 14.55 -6.62 11.82
N GLY A 26 13.65 -7.48 12.29
CA GLY A 26 12.78 -8.26 11.41
C GLY A 26 11.89 -7.39 10.51
N ARG A 27 11.39 -6.25 11.01
CA ARG A 27 10.63 -5.28 10.21
C ARG A 27 11.49 -4.63 9.13
N LEU A 28 12.73 -4.27 9.44
CA LEU A 28 13.67 -3.68 8.49
C LEU A 28 14.05 -4.69 7.40
N GLU A 29 14.32 -5.94 7.76
CA GLU A 29 14.62 -7.03 6.82
C GLU A 29 13.45 -7.26 5.85
N ALA A 30 12.22 -7.34 6.36
CA ALA A 30 11.04 -7.47 5.51
C ALA A 30 10.88 -6.28 4.55
N ARG A 31 11.12 -5.05 5.03
CA ARG A 31 11.07 -3.85 4.19
C ARG A 31 12.18 -3.85 3.14
N MET A 32 13.38 -4.27 3.49
CA MET A 32 14.52 -4.40 2.58
C MET A 32 14.20 -5.39 1.46
N GLN A 33 13.64 -6.55 1.79
CA GLN A 33 13.23 -7.56 0.80
C GLN A 33 12.20 -7.02 -0.21
N ILE A 34 11.17 -6.33 0.28
CA ILE A 34 10.16 -5.69 -0.59
C ILE A 34 10.81 -4.69 -1.54
N LEU A 35 11.73 -3.85 -1.02
CA LEU A 35 12.43 -2.86 -1.83
C LEU A 35 13.33 -3.51 -2.90
N GLU A 36 14.02 -4.60 -2.57
CA GLU A 36 14.82 -5.36 -3.54
C GLU A 36 13.96 -5.95 -4.64
N ASP A 37 12.79 -6.49 -4.30
CA ASP A 37 11.88 -7.08 -5.30
C ASP A 37 11.26 -6.02 -6.20
N HIS A 38 10.88 -4.87 -5.64
CA HIS A 38 10.46 -3.70 -6.43
C HIS A 38 11.57 -3.22 -7.37
N ASN A 39 12.81 -3.19 -6.89
CA ASN A 39 13.95 -2.79 -7.71
C ASN A 39 14.14 -3.75 -8.90
N LYS A 40 14.13 -5.07 -8.67
CA LYS A 40 14.18 -6.09 -9.73
C LYS A 40 13.04 -5.92 -10.74
N GLN A 41 11.83 -5.59 -10.28
CA GLN A 41 10.71 -5.31 -11.18
C GLN A 41 10.99 -4.08 -12.06
N LEU A 42 11.46 -2.98 -11.48
CA LEU A 42 11.82 -1.77 -12.22
C LEU A 42 12.95 -2.04 -13.23
N GLU A 43 13.97 -2.80 -12.84
CA GLU A 43 15.05 -3.22 -13.75
C GLU A 43 14.51 -4.01 -14.94
N SER A 44 13.57 -4.93 -14.70
CA SER A 44 12.93 -5.72 -15.76
C SER A 44 12.12 -4.84 -16.72
N GLN A 45 11.41 -3.84 -16.19
CA GLN A 45 10.64 -2.88 -16.99
C GLN A 45 11.58 -2.03 -17.85
N LEU A 46 12.66 -1.50 -17.27
CA LEU A 46 13.67 -0.73 -18.00
C LEU A 46 14.33 -1.57 -19.11
N LYS A 47 14.65 -2.84 -18.84
CA LYS A 47 15.20 -3.74 -19.85
C LYS A 47 14.24 -3.93 -21.03
N ARG A 48 12.95 -4.14 -20.77
CA ARG A 48 11.93 -4.26 -21.82
C ARG A 48 11.81 -2.97 -22.64
N LEU A 49 11.78 -1.81 -21.99
CA LEU A 49 11.70 -0.51 -22.66
C LEU A 49 12.90 -0.28 -23.57
N ARG A 50 14.12 -0.58 -23.10
CA ARG A 50 15.33 -0.50 -23.92
C ARG A 50 15.24 -1.41 -25.15
N GLN A 51 14.76 -2.64 -25.00
CA GLN A 51 14.58 -3.56 -26.11
C GLN A 51 13.58 -3.02 -27.16
N LEU A 52 12.46 -2.42 -26.72
CA LEU A 52 11.46 -1.85 -27.62
C LEU A 52 11.99 -0.62 -28.38
N LEU A 53 12.79 0.22 -27.72
CA LEU A 53 13.44 1.36 -28.37
C LEU A 53 14.46 0.88 -29.42
N GLU A 54 15.31 -0.09 -29.06
CA GLU A 54 16.30 -0.65 -29.99
C GLU A 54 15.65 -1.36 -31.21
N GLN A 55 14.50 -2.02 -31.01
CA GLN A 55 13.68 -2.56 -32.11
C GLN A 55 13.08 -1.48 -33.02
N THR A 56 12.73 -0.32 -32.46
CA THR A 56 12.18 0.81 -33.23
C THR A 56 13.27 1.48 -34.06
N ASP A 57 14.45 1.68 -33.48
CA ASP A 57 15.60 2.29 -34.16
C ASP A 57 16.19 1.36 -35.24
N SER A 58 16.22 0.04 -34.99
CA SER A 58 16.66 -0.94 -35.99
C SER A 58 15.70 -1.08 -37.17
N LYS A 59 14.39 -0.89 -36.96
CA LYS A 59 13.40 -0.84 -38.06
C LYS A 59 13.46 0.47 -38.87
N VAL A 60 14.02 1.54 -38.30
CA VAL A 60 14.23 2.82 -39.00
C VAL A 60 15.53 2.86 -39.81
N ASN A 61 16.56 2.10 -39.40
CA ASN A 61 17.86 2.04 -40.09
C ASN A 61 18.03 0.82 -41.03
N GLY A 62 17.15 -0.17 -40.95
CA GLY A 62 17.09 -1.30 -41.90
C GLY A 62 16.27 -0.95 -43.13
N THR A 63 16.92 -0.32 -44.10
CA THR A 63 16.71 -0.42 -45.57
C THR A 63 15.32 -0.73 -46.13
N ALA A 64 14.92 0.10 -47.10
CA ALA A 64 13.88 -0.14 -48.08
C ALA A 64 13.71 -1.63 -48.51
N LEU A 65 12.46 -1.99 -48.81
CA LEU A 65 12.01 -3.24 -49.46
C LEU A 65 12.07 -4.47 -48.52
N SER A 66 11.02 -4.81 -47.81
CA SER A 66 9.95 -5.65 -48.39
C SER A 66 8.69 -5.61 -47.52
N SER A 67 7.56 -5.31 -48.14
CA SER A 67 6.22 -5.42 -47.55
C SER A 67 5.87 -6.87 -47.20
N PRO A 68 5.02 -7.09 -46.18
CA PRO A 68 3.93 -8.04 -46.28
C PRO A 68 2.62 -7.25 -46.34
N SER A 69 1.99 -7.30 -47.50
CA SER A 69 0.65 -6.77 -47.70
C SER A 69 -0.39 -7.87 -47.42
N THR A 70 -1.56 -7.43 -46.96
CA THR A 70 -2.88 -8.09 -46.97
C THR A 70 -3.12 -9.28 -46.02
N ALA A 71 -4.03 -9.10 -45.04
CA ALA A 71 -5.45 -9.48 -45.17
C ALA A 71 -6.07 -9.81 -43.80
N SER A 72 -7.06 -9.00 -43.39
CA SER A 72 -8.12 -9.44 -42.47
C SER A 72 -9.04 -10.41 -43.18
N PRO A 73 -9.58 -11.42 -42.48
CA PRO A 73 -10.96 -11.82 -42.73
C PRO A 73 -11.75 -11.89 -41.42
N ARG A 74 -12.75 -11.01 -41.30
CA ARG A 74 -14.00 -11.31 -40.59
C ARG A 74 -14.86 -12.07 -41.60
N SER A 75 -15.29 -13.29 -41.30
CA SER A 75 -16.44 -13.94 -41.95
C SER A 75 -16.85 -15.18 -41.15
N ASP A 76 -17.95 -15.04 -40.42
CA ASP A 76 -19.13 -15.90 -40.46
C ASP A 76 -18.92 -17.36 -40.88
N THR A 77 -19.14 -18.29 -39.94
CA THR A 77 -19.53 -19.66 -40.27
C THR A 77 -20.86 -19.96 -39.60
N SER A 78 -21.86 -20.01 -40.47
CA SER A 78 -23.23 -20.42 -40.26
C SER A 78 -23.32 -21.84 -39.70
N LEU A 79 -24.25 -21.98 -38.76
CA LEU A 79 -25.11 -23.13 -38.47
C LEU A 79 -24.63 -24.50 -38.96
N ALA A 80 -24.08 -25.29 -38.04
CA ALA A 80 -24.09 -26.75 -38.14
C ALA A 80 -24.67 -27.33 -36.84
N SER A 81 -25.86 -27.88 -36.99
CA SER A 81 -26.68 -28.51 -35.97
C SER A 81 -25.96 -29.64 -35.23
N LEU A 82 -25.96 -29.60 -33.90
CA LEU A 82 -25.95 -30.83 -33.09
C LEU A 82 -27.02 -30.71 -32.00
N ARG A 83 -28.11 -31.43 -32.29
CA ARG A 83 -29.32 -31.60 -31.51
C ARG A 83 -29.10 -32.78 -30.58
N VAL A 84 -29.06 -32.58 -29.26
CA VAL A 84 -29.20 -33.68 -28.29
C VAL A 84 -29.97 -33.23 -27.05
N ALA A 85 -31.10 -33.92 -26.82
CA ALA A 85 -31.90 -34.09 -25.60
C ALA A 85 -32.46 -32.81 -24.93
N ALA A 86 -33.72 -32.44 -25.13
CA ALA A 86 -34.94 -33.06 -24.56
C ALA A 86 -34.94 -33.12 -23.02
N SER A 87 -35.49 -32.09 -22.39
CA SER A 87 -36.30 -32.21 -21.17
C SER A 87 -37.30 -31.04 -21.12
N GLN A 88 -38.57 -31.41 -21.21
CA GLN A 88 -39.75 -30.57 -21.11
C GLN A 88 -40.08 -30.36 -19.62
N THR A 89 -40.58 -29.18 -19.23
CA THR A 89 -41.80 -29.03 -18.40
C THR A 89 -42.21 -27.56 -18.29
N THR A 90 -43.36 -27.28 -18.89
CA THR A 90 -44.49 -26.51 -18.33
C THR A 90 -44.37 -24.99 -18.21
N GLU A 91 -45.14 -24.32 -19.08
CA GLU A 91 -45.55 -22.93 -18.95
C GLU A 91 -46.57 -22.78 -17.80
N THR A 92 -46.38 -21.76 -16.96
CA THR A 92 -47.45 -21.18 -16.14
C THR A 92 -47.29 -19.67 -16.19
N MET A 93 -48.28 -19.00 -16.78
CA MET A 93 -48.43 -17.55 -16.68
C MET A 93 -48.82 -17.18 -15.24
N GLY A 94 -48.35 -16.05 -14.76
CA GLY A 94 -48.72 -15.50 -13.46
C GLY A 94 -47.77 -14.38 -13.08
N ASP A 95 -48.22 -13.17 -13.35
CA ASP A 95 -47.89 -11.97 -12.59
C ASP A 95 -47.93 -12.23 -11.07
N ASP A 96 -46.93 -11.76 -10.34
CA ASP A 96 -47.06 -10.95 -9.13
C ASP A 96 -45.66 -10.64 -8.58
N GLU A 97 -45.60 -9.53 -7.86
CA GLU A 97 -44.46 -9.02 -7.10
C GLU A 97 -43.66 -10.05 -6.28
N LEU A 98 -42.50 -9.57 -5.80
CA LEU A 98 -41.80 -9.96 -4.56
C LEU A 98 -40.45 -10.71 -4.72
N SER A 99 -39.40 -9.93 -4.44
CA SER A 99 -38.34 -10.25 -3.45
C SER A 99 -37.00 -10.86 -3.88
N SER A 100 -36.01 -9.94 -3.97
CA SER A 100 -34.70 -9.96 -3.26
C SER A 100 -33.55 -10.84 -3.81
N PRO A 101 -32.24 -10.61 -3.48
CA PRO A 101 -31.63 -9.60 -2.59
C PRO A 101 -30.31 -8.98 -3.14
N SER A 102 -30.21 -7.66 -3.29
CA SER A 102 -28.92 -6.98 -3.55
C SER A 102 -28.82 -5.63 -2.82
N GLN A 103 -28.99 -5.62 -1.50
CA GLN A 103 -28.73 -4.44 -0.66
C GLN A 103 -27.70 -4.67 0.46
N ASP A 104 -27.14 -5.88 0.60
CA ASP A 104 -26.20 -6.19 1.70
C ASP A 104 -24.72 -5.95 1.35
N ALA A 105 -24.40 -5.64 0.10
CA ALA A 105 -23.00 -5.39 -0.29
C ALA A 105 -22.57 -3.93 -0.03
N SER A 106 -23.52 -3.00 0.11
CA SER A 106 -23.21 -1.57 0.26
C SER A 106 -22.97 -1.15 1.71
N THR A 107 -23.57 -1.85 2.67
CA THR A 107 -23.39 -1.62 4.11
C THR A 107 -22.01 -2.08 4.58
N GLY A 108 -21.60 -3.28 4.17
CA GLY A 108 -20.29 -3.81 4.52
C GLY A 108 -19.12 -3.02 3.93
N LEU A 109 -19.32 -2.34 2.79
CA LEU A 109 -18.28 -1.52 2.19
C LEU A 109 -18.10 -0.18 2.94
N GLU A 110 -19.18 0.40 3.46
CA GLU A 110 -19.14 1.59 4.33
C GLU A 110 -18.43 1.27 5.66
N ASP A 111 -18.75 0.11 6.27
CA ASP A 111 -18.08 -0.36 7.49
C ASP A 111 -16.58 -0.61 7.25
N VAL A 112 -16.20 -1.13 6.08
CA VAL A 112 -14.79 -1.32 5.70
C VAL A 112 -14.08 0.02 5.50
N ILE A 113 -14.77 1.02 4.93
CA ILE A 113 -14.23 2.37 4.75
C ILE A 113 -14.02 3.05 6.12
N GLU A 114 -14.98 2.96 7.03
CA GLU A 114 -14.85 3.50 8.39
C GLU A 114 -13.78 2.76 9.22
N GLN A 115 -13.68 1.44 9.06
CA GLN A 115 -12.66 0.63 9.72
C GLN A 115 -11.26 0.98 9.20
N LEU A 116 -11.10 1.26 7.91
CA LEU A 116 -9.83 1.76 7.37
C LEU A 116 -9.52 3.17 7.85
N ASN A 117 -10.52 4.04 7.99
CA ASN A 117 -10.35 5.40 8.50
C ASN A 117 -9.93 5.42 9.98
N SER A 118 -10.39 4.46 10.77
CA SER A 118 -10.06 4.31 12.21
C SER A 118 -8.86 3.39 12.50
N SER A 119 -8.46 2.53 11.56
CA SER A 119 -7.35 1.58 11.73
C SER A 119 -5.97 2.23 11.62
N PHE A 120 -5.88 3.42 11.04
CA PHE A 120 -4.69 4.24 11.18
C PHE A 120 -4.86 5.10 12.44
N PRO A 121 -3.84 5.22 13.31
CA PRO A 121 -3.87 6.30 14.29
C PRO A 121 -4.18 7.56 13.51
N HIS A 122 -5.08 8.42 14.00
CA HIS A 122 -5.17 9.76 13.45
C HIS A 122 -3.78 10.35 13.58
N SER A 123 -2.97 10.21 12.54
CA SER A 123 -1.82 11.01 12.30
C SER A 123 -2.43 12.36 11.98
N GLN A 124 -2.85 13.06 13.04
CA GLN A 124 -2.31 14.39 13.25
C GLN A 124 -0.84 14.24 12.82
N GLY A 125 -0.57 14.65 11.58
CA GLY A 125 0.71 14.45 10.90
C GLY A 125 1.85 14.97 11.80
N PRO A 126 3.13 14.82 11.45
CA PRO A 126 4.24 15.26 12.31
C PRO A 126 3.90 16.62 12.92
N ASN A 127 3.56 16.59 14.21
CA ASN A 127 2.53 17.46 14.74
C ASN A 127 3.13 18.85 14.80
N VAL A 128 2.80 19.69 13.82
CA VAL A 128 3.26 21.08 13.78
C VAL A 128 2.90 21.73 15.11
N GLY A 129 1.77 21.34 15.72
CA GLY A 129 1.41 21.69 17.10
C GLY A 129 2.44 21.25 18.13
N SER A 130 2.96 20.02 18.09
CA SER A 130 4.03 19.56 19.00
C SER A 130 5.37 20.26 18.76
N LEU A 131 5.66 20.67 17.52
CA LEU A 131 6.82 21.51 17.20
C LEU A 131 6.62 22.94 17.72
N PHE A 132 5.43 23.52 17.53
CA PHE A 132 5.06 24.83 18.06
C PHE A 132 5.10 24.83 19.60
N HIS A 133 4.62 23.78 20.26
CA HIS A 133 4.74 23.64 21.72
C HIS A 133 6.18 23.50 22.18
N MET A 134 7.05 22.82 21.42
CA MET A 134 8.47 22.73 21.76
C MET A 134 9.18 24.08 21.56
N VAL A 135 8.85 24.81 20.50
CA VAL A 135 9.35 26.17 20.23
C VAL A 135 8.86 27.15 21.30
N ASP A 136 7.61 27.04 21.75
CA ASP A 136 7.03 27.86 22.81
C ASP A 136 7.72 27.60 24.17
N ASN A 137 7.95 26.33 24.52
CA ASN A 137 8.71 25.94 25.70
C ASN A 137 10.16 26.46 25.67
N ILE A 138 10.81 26.42 24.50
CA ILE A 138 12.16 26.97 24.31
C ILE A 138 12.15 28.49 24.46
N GLY A 139 11.14 29.17 23.92
CA GLY A 139 10.95 30.62 24.08
C GLY A 139 10.86 31.03 25.54
N HIS A 140 10.01 30.35 26.32
CA HIS A 140 9.89 30.61 27.76
C HIS A 140 11.15 30.28 28.56
N ALA A 141 11.86 29.20 28.22
CA ALA A 141 13.13 28.88 28.88
C ALA A 141 14.19 29.94 28.62
N MET A 142 14.27 30.47 27.40
CA MET A 142 15.17 31.58 27.06
C MET A 142 14.77 32.88 27.74
N GLU A 143 13.49 33.20 27.80
CA GLU A 143 12.97 34.38 28.51
C GLU A 143 13.29 34.32 30.01
N SER A 144 13.11 33.16 30.64
CA SER A 144 13.46 32.95 32.05
C SER A 144 14.96 33.08 32.30
N LEU A 145 15.80 32.56 31.41
CA LEU A 145 17.26 32.71 31.49
C LEU A 145 17.70 34.17 31.30
N VAL A 146 17.12 34.88 30.32
CA VAL A 146 17.36 36.31 30.11
C VAL A 146 16.95 37.10 31.35
N ASN A 147 15.78 36.80 31.93
CA ASN A 147 15.31 37.45 33.14
C ASN A 147 16.27 37.24 34.32
N VAL A 148 16.76 36.02 34.55
CA VAL A 148 17.77 35.74 35.58
C VAL A 148 19.06 36.55 35.34
N ILE A 149 19.52 36.63 34.08
CA ILE A 149 20.76 37.35 33.73
C ILE A 149 20.59 38.88 33.84
N THR A 150 19.39 39.40 33.60
CA THR A 150 19.09 40.84 33.78
C THR A 150 18.84 41.19 35.23
N GLU A 151 18.16 40.31 35.97
CA GLU A 151 17.85 40.50 37.40
C GLU A 151 19.13 40.38 38.26
N GLU A 152 20.13 39.60 37.83
CA GLU A 152 21.47 39.63 38.45
C GLU A 152 22.29 40.88 38.11
N ARG A 153 21.94 41.61 37.04
CA ARG A 153 22.61 42.86 36.64
C ARG A 153 22.06 44.11 37.31
N ASP A 154 20.85 44.06 37.86
CA ASP A 154 20.22 45.16 38.60
C ASP A 154 20.55 45.14 40.12
N LEU A 155 21.40 44.20 40.56
CA LEU A 155 21.84 44.03 41.95
C LEU A 155 23.24 44.58 42.26
N ASP A 156 23.86 45.35 41.35
CA ASP A 156 25.08 46.15 41.58
C ASP A 156 24.82 47.66 41.43
#